data_AF-A0A7X8X732-F1
#
_entry.id   AF-A0A7X8X732-F1
#
_cell.length_a   1.000
_cell.length_b   1.000
_cell.length_c   1.000
_cell.angle_alpha   90.00
_cell.angle_beta   90.00
_cell.angle_gamma   90.00
#
_symmetry.space_group_name_H-M   'P 1'
#
loop_
_entity.id
_entity.type
_entity.pdbx_description
1 polymer ?
#
loop_
_entity_poly.entity_id
_entity_poly.type
_entity_poly.pdbx_seq_one_letter_code
_entity_poly.pdbx_strand_id
1 'polypeptide(L)'
;MDNRAIEACMKIALNGPLPEDPVFDPNIRRAPRREGNLSEKERALALKNALRYIPEEHHEKMAPEFLAELDEHGKIYGYRFRPKGRIYGKPIDEYEGRCIEGKAMQVMIDNNLDNDVALYPYELVTYGETGSVCQNWMQYRLIKMYLERLTSTQTLVLFSGHPVGLFHSPESAPRVILTNGLLIGEYDNLDDFNRAWCMGCSSYGQMTAGGWMYIGPQGIVHGTYNTLLNAGRLKLGIPN
;
A
#
# COMPACT_ATOMS: atom_id res chain seq x y z
N MET A 1 4.17 -24.16 15.90
CA MET A 1 3.52 -23.01 16.56
C MET A 1 2.09 -22.98 16.09
N ASP A 2 1.13 -22.97 17.01
CA ASP A 2 -0.27 -22.73 16.67
C ASP A 2 -0.53 -21.21 16.55
N ASN A 3 -1.70 -20.82 16.04
CA ASN A 3 -2.02 -19.42 15.80
C ASN A 3 -2.09 -18.59 17.10
N ARG A 4 -2.48 -19.21 18.22
CA ARG A 4 -2.52 -18.56 19.54
C ARG A 4 -1.12 -18.20 20.04
N ALA A 5 -0.13 -19.07 19.86
CA ALA A 5 1.26 -18.76 20.21
C ALA A 5 1.85 -17.63 19.36
N ILE A 6 1.46 -17.54 18.08
CA ILE A 6 1.85 -16.43 17.19
C ILE A 6 1.20 -15.13 17.66
N GLU A 7 -0.10 -15.14 17.92
CA GLU A 7 -0.85 -13.99 18.40
C GLU A 7 -0.27 -13.43 19.71
N ALA A 8 0.06 -14.30 20.66
CA ALA A 8 0.69 -13.90 21.92
C ALA A 8 2.06 -13.21 21.75
N CYS A 9 2.78 -13.51 20.65
CA CYS A 9 4.06 -12.89 20.33
C CYS A 9 3.91 -11.57 19.54
N MET A 10 2.78 -11.36 18.87
CA MET A 10 2.54 -10.19 18.01
C MET A 10 2.24 -8.94 18.85
N LYS A 11 3.24 -8.06 18.96
CA LYS A 11 3.10 -6.79 19.72
C LYS A 11 2.32 -5.70 18.97
N ILE A 12 2.15 -5.86 17.66
CA ILE A 12 1.48 -4.91 16.76
C ILE A 12 0.50 -5.71 15.91
N ALA A 13 -0.80 -5.53 16.14
CA ALA A 13 -1.87 -6.25 15.46
C ALA A 13 -3.15 -5.40 15.42
N LEU A 14 -4.05 -5.69 14.48
CA LEU A 14 -5.36 -5.04 14.35
C LEU A 14 -6.35 -5.62 15.38
N ASN A 15 -6.09 -5.37 16.66
CA ASN A 15 -6.90 -5.87 17.76
C ASN A 15 -8.14 -5.00 17.99
N GLY A 16 -9.15 -5.59 18.62
CA GLY A 16 -10.39 -4.90 19.00
C GLY A 16 -11.56 -5.19 18.04
N PRO A 17 -12.67 -4.46 18.20
CA PRO A 17 -13.86 -4.69 17.40
C PRO A 17 -13.62 -4.34 15.93
N LEU A 18 -14.36 -5.02 15.04
CA LEU A 18 -14.37 -4.67 13.62
C LEU A 18 -14.82 -3.22 13.42
N PRO A 19 -14.18 -2.47 12.50
CA PRO A 19 -14.69 -1.17 12.09
C PRO A 19 -16.10 -1.28 11.51
N GLU A 20 -16.83 -0.17 11.54
CA GLU A 20 -18.11 -0.04 10.83
C GLU A 20 -17.95 -0.26 9.32
N ASP A 21 -19.09 -0.44 8.64
CA ASP A 21 -19.13 -0.67 7.20
C ASP A 21 -18.50 0.52 6.44
N PRO A 22 -17.75 0.25 5.36
CA PRO A 22 -17.13 1.30 4.57
C PRO A 22 -18.20 2.14 3.85
N VAL A 23 -18.01 3.45 3.84
CA VAL A 23 -18.84 4.39 3.09
C VAL A 23 -17.99 5.01 1.98
N PHE A 24 -18.49 4.96 0.75
CA PHE A 24 -17.82 5.52 -0.41
C PHE A 24 -18.62 6.66 -1.00
N ASP A 25 -17.92 7.77 -1.28
CA ASP A 25 -18.46 8.83 -2.12
C ASP A 25 -18.57 8.33 -3.57
N PRO A 26 -19.77 8.32 -4.18
CA PRO A 26 -19.98 7.85 -5.55
C PRO A 26 -19.28 8.72 -6.60
N ASN A 27 -18.86 9.94 -6.27
CA ASN A 27 -18.16 10.84 -7.18
C ASN A 27 -16.65 10.55 -7.26
N ILE A 28 -16.12 9.74 -6.34
CA ILE A 28 -14.71 9.37 -6.34
C ILE A 28 -14.51 8.17 -7.27
N ARG A 29 -13.59 8.34 -8.22
CA ARG A 29 -13.24 7.33 -9.22
C ARG A 29 -12.76 6.04 -8.54
N ARG A 30 -13.21 4.89 -9.07
CA ARG A 30 -12.85 3.53 -8.61
C ARG A 30 -11.95 2.83 -9.60
N ALA A 31 -11.04 2.00 -9.12
CA ALA A 31 -10.19 1.18 -9.98
C ALA A 31 -11.01 0.13 -10.73
N PRO A 32 -10.64 -0.22 -11.98
CA PRO A 32 -11.25 -1.35 -12.68
C PRO A 32 -10.95 -2.67 -11.96
N ARG A 33 -11.78 -3.68 -12.22
CA ARG A 33 -11.58 -5.05 -11.75
C ARG A 33 -10.22 -5.60 -12.19
N ARG A 34 -9.55 -6.34 -11.30
CA ARG A 34 -8.27 -7.00 -11.57
C ARG A 34 -8.49 -8.43 -12.07
N GLU A 35 -7.69 -8.83 -13.07
CA GLU A 35 -7.80 -10.15 -13.69
C GLU A 35 -6.59 -11.00 -13.34
N GLY A 36 -6.76 -11.94 -12.40
CA GLY A 36 -5.71 -12.88 -11.99
C GLY A 36 -6.02 -14.35 -12.31
N ASN A 37 -7.20 -14.67 -12.86
CA ASN A 37 -7.64 -16.02 -13.23
C ASN A 37 -7.35 -17.09 -12.15
N LEU A 38 -7.70 -16.79 -10.89
CA LEU A 38 -7.40 -17.66 -9.76
C LEU A 38 -8.23 -18.96 -9.80
N SER A 39 -7.57 -20.10 -9.60
CA SER A 39 -8.27 -21.36 -9.32
C SER A 39 -8.98 -21.32 -7.96
N GLU A 40 -9.90 -22.26 -7.69
CA GLU A 40 -10.59 -22.34 -6.39
C GLU A 40 -9.61 -22.45 -5.21
N LYS A 41 -8.53 -23.22 -5.37
CA LYS A 41 -7.48 -23.35 -4.35
C LYS A 41 -6.79 -22.02 -4.06
N GLU A 42 -6.59 -21.20 -5.09
CA GLU A 42 -5.96 -19.90 -4.96
C GLU A 42 -6.90 -18.83 -4.45
N ARG A 43 -8.19 -18.91 -4.78
CA ARG A 43 -9.22 -18.07 -4.16
C ARG A 43 -9.26 -18.33 -2.66
N ALA A 44 -9.22 -19.59 -2.24
CA ALA A 44 -9.12 -19.95 -0.83
C ALA A 44 -7.80 -19.45 -0.19
N LEU A 45 -6.69 -19.51 -0.93
CA LEU A 45 -5.41 -18.96 -0.46
C LEU A 45 -5.44 -17.43 -0.34
N ALA A 46 -6.03 -16.72 -1.30
CA ALA A 46 -6.20 -15.26 -1.28
C ALA A 46 -6.99 -14.83 -0.05
N LEU A 47 -8.10 -15.53 0.23
CA LEU A 47 -8.89 -15.32 1.44
C LEU A 47 -8.07 -15.54 2.71
N LYS A 48 -7.36 -16.67 2.81
CA LYS A 48 -6.49 -16.97 3.97
C LYS A 48 -5.40 -15.90 4.13
N ASN A 49 -4.83 -15.42 3.02
CA ASN A 49 -3.81 -14.38 3.01
C ASN A 49 -4.35 -13.02 3.47
N ALA A 50 -5.63 -12.71 3.24
CA ALA A 50 -6.25 -11.50 3.79
C ALA A 50 -6.59 -11.66 5.28
N LEU A 51 -7.15 -12.80 5.66
CA LEU A 51 -7.54 -13.10 7.05
C LEU A 51 -6.36 -13.13 8.02
N ARG A 52 -5.12 -13.37 7.54
CA ARG A 52 -3.91 -13.36 8.38
C ARG A 52 -3.66 -12.05 9.14
N TYR A 53 -4.28 -10.95 8.71
CA TYR A 53 -4.08 -9.62 9.28
C TYR A 53 -5.03 -9.29 10.44
N ILE A 54 -6.04 -10.14 10.69
CA ILE A 54 -7.10 -9.87 11.66
C ILE A 54 -7.25 -11.05 12.64
N PRO A 55 -7.71 -10.79 13.88
CA PRO A 55 -7.97 -11.85 14.86
C PRO A 55 -8.94 -12.92 14.35
N GLU A 56 -8.74 -14.17 14.76
CA GLU A 56 -9.54 -15.32 14.32
C GLU A 56 -11.04 -15.19 14.65
N GLU A 57 -11.36 -14.51 15.76
CA GLU A 57 -12.74 -14.22 16.17
C GLU A 57 -13.54 -13.45 15.10
N HIS A 58 -12.86 -12.72 14.21
CA HIS A 58 -13.50 -11.94 13.14
C HIS A 58 -13.56 -12.70 11.81
N HIS A 59 -12.95 -13.89 11.70
CA HIS A 59 -12.82 -14.58 10.41
C HIS A 59 -14.17 -15.02 9.84
N GLU A 60 -15.07 -15.53 10.67
CA GLU A 60 -16.40 -15.97 10.23
C GLU A 60 -17.20 -14.82 9.60
N LYS A 61 -17.11 -13.62 10.19
CA LYS A 61 -17.79 -12.43 9.67
C LYS A 61 -17.08 -11.83 8.45
N MET A 62 -15.75 -11.77 8.45
CA MET A 62 -14.99 -11.11 7.39
C MET A 62 -14.82 -11.96 6.14
N ALA A 63 -14.89 -13.29 6.24
CA ALA A 63 -14.65 -14.16 5.10
C ALA A 63 -15.64 -13.93 3.95
N PRO A 64 -16.97 -13.81 4.17
CA PRO A 64 -17.92 -13.47 3.12
C PRO A 64 -17.65 -12.11 2.47
N GLU A 65 -17.28 -11.10 3.27
CA GLU A 65 -16.97 -9.75 2.75
C GLU A 65 -15.73 -9.77 1.85
N PHE A 66 -14.65 -10.43 2.29
CA PHE A 66 -13.44 -10.55 1.50
C PHE A 66 -13.65 -11.38 0.22
N LEU A 67 -14.47 -12.43 0.27
CA LEU A 67 -14.84 -13.18 -0.95
C LEU A 67 -15.65 -12.32 -1.91
N ALA A 68 -16.60 -11.52 -1.42
CA ALA A 68 -17.35 -10.59 -2.25
C ALA A 68 -16.44 -9.55 -2.92
N GLU A 69 -15.48 -8.97 -2.18
CA GLU A 69 -14.48 -8.08 -2.76
C GLU A 69 -13.61 -8.78 -3.83
N LEU A 70 -13.20 -10.02 -3.57
CA LEU A 70 -12.41 -10.81 -4.52
C LEU A 70 -13.19 -11.08 -5.82
N ASP A 71 -14.49 -11.36 -5.72
CA ASP A 71 -15.34 -11.58 -6.89
C ASP A 71 -15.59 -10.30 -7.68
N GLU A 72 -15.99 -9.23 -6.99
CA GLU A 72 -16.34 -7.94 -7.60
C GLU A 72 -15.13 -7.24 -8.20
N HIS A 73 -14.01 -7.20 -7.47
CA HIS A 73 -12.85 -6.39 -7.83
C HIS A 73 -11.63 -7.21 -8.25
N GLY A 74 -11.69 -8.53 -8.17
CA GLY A 74 -10.59 -9.42 -8.53
C GLY A 74 -9.49 -9.51 -7.47
N LYS A 75 -9.59 -8.73 -6.38
CA LYS A 75 -8.68 -8.78 -5.24
C LYS A 75 -9.35 -8.24 -3.98
N ILE A 76 -8.78 -8.56 -2.83
CA ILE A 76 -9.25 -8.12 -1.53
C ILE A 76 -8.53 -6.82 -1.15
N TYR A 77 -9.28 -5.71 -1.06
CA TYR A 77 -8.78 -4.42 -0.57
C TYR A 77 -8.98 -4.26 0.93
N GLY A 78 -9.90 -5.02 1.52
CA GLY A 78 -10.29 -4.96 2.91
C GLY A 78 -10.92 -3.62 3.25
N TYR A 79 -11.91 -3.19 2.47
CA TYR A 79 -12.46 -1.84 2.53
C TYR A 79 -12.94 -1.42 3.91
N ARG A 80 -13.48 -2.35 4.70
CA ARG A 80 -13.86 -2.12 6.11
C ARG A 80 -12.72 -1.53 6.94
N PHE A 81 -11.47 -1.83 6.61
CA PHE A 81 -10.29 -1.32 7.33
C PHE A 81 -9.81 0.04 6.83
N ARG A 82 -10.45 0.65 5.83
CA ARG A 82 -10.14 2.01 5.40
C ARG A 82 -10.51 3.00 6.52
N PRO A 83 -9.60 3.92 6.92
CA PRO A 83 -9.96 4.99 7.84
C PRO A 83 -11.13 5.84 7.32
N LYS A 84 -12.05 6.22 8.20
CA LYS A 84 -13.15 7.13 7.86
C LYS A 84 -12.62 8.53 7.55
N GLY A 85 -13.30 9.23 6.65
CA GLY A 85 -12.99 10.60 6.27
C GLY A 85 -11.91 10.72 5.20
N ARG A 86 -11.44 11.96 5.02
CA ARG A 86 -10.37 12.32 4.09
C ARG A 86 -9.02 11.91 4.66
N ILE A 87 -8.21 11.26 3.84
CA ILE A 87 -6.80 11.01 4.09
C ILE A 87 -6.04 12.07 3.31
N TYR A 88 -5.10 12.76 3.94
CA TYR A 88 -4.24 13.77 3.31
C TYR A 88 -3.00 13.99 4.16
N GLY A 89 -1.92 14.47 3.55
CA GLY A 89 -0.70 14.80 4.28
C GLY A 89 -0.92 15.99 5.21
N LYS A 90 -0.93 15.76 6.52
CA LYS A 90 -1.06 16.81 7.55
C LYS A 90 0.29 17.41 7.94
N PRO A 91 0.31 18.54 8.67
CA PRO A 91 1.50 18.97 9.41
C PRO A 91 2.12 17.83 10.21
N ILE A 92 3.45 17.71 10.19
CA ILE A 92 4.19 16.57 10.75
C ILE A 92 3.98 16.41 12.27
N ASP A 93 3.71 17.50 12.97
CA ASP A 93 3.42 17.58 14.40
C ASP A 93 2.06 16.98 14.79
N GLU A 94 1.14 16.83 13.84
CA GLU A 94 -0.14 16.13 14.05
C GLU A 94 -0.02 14.59 14.00
N TYR A 95 1.15 14.06 13.63
CA TYR A 95 1.39 12.62 13.58
C TYR A 95 2.01 12.10 14.88
N GLU A 96 1.46 11.00 15.37
CA GLU A 96 2.04 10.22 16.47
C GLU A 96 3.29 9.47 15.98
N GLY A 97 4.32 9.38 16.83
CA GLY A 97 5.56 8.71 16.46
C GLY A 97 6.71 8.92 17.44
N ARG A 98 7.61 7.93 17.54
CA ARG A 98 8.81 7.98 18.40
C ARG A 98 10.05 8.56 17.71
N CYS A 99 10.01 8.75 16.39
CA CYS A 99 11.05 9.43 15.63
C CYS A 99 10.43 10.31 14.52
N ILE A 100 11.17 11.32 14.06
CA ILE A 100 10.68 12.27 13.06
C ILE A 100 10.51 11.62 11.69
N GLU A 101 11.35 10.66 11.34
CA GLU A 101 11.29 9.95 10.07
C GLU A 101 10.02 9.11 9.96
N GLY A 102 9.63 8.44 11.05
CA GLY A 102 8.37 7.71 11.12
C GLY A 102 7.16 8.62 10.91
N LYS A 103 7.17 9.82 11.52
CA LYS A 103 6.11 10.83 11.29
C LYS A 103 6.12 11.35 9.85
N ALA A 104 7.29 11.67 9.30
CA ALA A 104 7.42 12.16 7.93
C ALA A 104 6.90 11.13 6.91
N MET A 105 7.22 9.85 7.08
CA MET A 105 6.71 8.79 6.21
C MET A 105 5.19 8.67 6.29
N GLN A 106 4.59 8.89 7.47
CA GLN A 106 3.15 8.93 7.61
C GLN A 106 2.50 10.08 6.84
N VAL A 107 3.11 11.28 6.83
CA VAL A 107 2.68 12.42 6.00
C VAL A 107 2.66 12.01 4.53
N MET A 108 3.75 11.41 4.06
CA MET A 108 3.92 11.07 2.65
C MET A 108 2.97 9.96 2.17
N ILE A 109 2.74 8.96 3.02
CA ILE A 109 1.74 7.91 2.75
C ILE A 109 0.35 8.51 2.59
N ASP A 110 -0.04 9.43 3.49
CA ASP A 110 -1.37 10.02 3.44
C ASP A 110 -1.53 10.96 2.24
N ASN A 111 -0.47 11.69 1.88
CA ASN A 111 -0.44 12.48 0.65
C ASN A 111 -0.62 11.62 -0.60
N ASN A 112 0.03 10.45 -0.68
CA ASN A 112 -0.14 9.52 -1.79
C ASN A 112 -1.56 8.94 -1.92
N LEU A 113 -2.37 9.03 -0.86
CA LEU A 113 -3.76 8.54 -0.79
C LEU A 113 -4.79 9.68 -0.70
N ASP A 114 -4.36 10.94 -0.83
CA ASP A 114 -5.29 12.06 -0.88
C ASP A 114 -6.17 11.95 -2.13
N ASN A 115 -7.46 12.25 -2.00
CA ASN A 115 -8.41 12.23 -3.11
C ASN A 115 -8.02 13.21 -4.23
N ASP A 116 -7.30 14.29 -3.88
CA ASP A 116 -6.81 15.29 -4.84
C ASP A 116 -5.51 14.84 -5.55
N VAL A 117 -4.89 13.73 -5.10
CA VAL A 117 -3.58 13.26 -5.57
C VAL A 117 -3.67 11.87 -6.21
N ALA A 118 -4.38 10.95 -5.55
CA ALA A 118 -4.46 9.55 -5.93
C ALA A 118 -5.50 9.33 -7.04
N LEU A 119 -5.15 8.46 -7.99
CA LEU A 119 -6.03 8.08 -9.10
C LEU A 119 -7.25 7.27 -8.62
N TYR A 120 -7.03 6.31 -7.72
CA TYR A 120 -8.08 5.49 -7.10
C TYR A 120 -7.83 5.40 -5.58
N PRO A 121 -8.21 6.44 -4.81
CA PRO A 121 -7.85 6.53 -3.39
C PRO A 121 -8.45 5.39 -2.56
N TYR A 122 -9.63 4.87 -2.91
CA TYR A 122 -10.26 3.75 -2.21
C TYR A 122 -9.56 2.40 -2.47
N GLU A 123 -8.87 2.26 -3.59
CA GLU A 123 -8.11 1.06 -3.97
C GLU A 123 -6.61 1.19 -3.71
N LEU A 124 -6.20 2.23 -2.97
CA LEU A 124 -4.82 2.53 -2.62
C LEU A 124 -3.91 2.78 -3.83
N VAL A 125 -4.47 3.15 -4.99
CA VAL A 125 -3.72 3.40 -6.23
C VAL A 125 -3.47 4.90 -6.39
N THR A 126 -2.19 5.28 -6.39
CA THR A 126 -1.79 6.68 -6.55
C THR A 126 -1.76 7.09 -8.02
N TYR A 127 -1.12 6.33 -8.92
CA TYR A 127 -1.08 6.65 -10.34
C TYR A 127 -0.73 5.44 -11.22
N GLY A 128 -0.74 5.63 -12.54
CA GLY A 128 -0.34 4.59 -13.50
C GLY A 128 -1.31 3.41 -13.56
N GLU A 129 -2.59 3.62 -13.25
CA GLU A 129 -3.68 2.63 -13.20
C GLU A 129 -3.53 1.51 -12.14
N THR A 130 -2.30 1.18 -11.74
CA THR A 130 -1.97 0.06 -10.85
C THR A 130 -0.95 0.39 -9.78
N GLY A 131 -0.27 1.55 -9.86
CA GLY A 131 0.76 1.97 -8.91
C GLY A 131 0.16 2.25 -7.53
N SER A 132 0.37 1.34 -6.59
CA SER A 132 -0.27 1.33 -5.27
C SER A 132 0.70 1.62 -4.13
N VAL A 133 0.15 2.20 -3.05
CA VAL A 133 0.88 2.48 -1.79
C VAL A 133 1.19 1.20 -1.02
N CYS A 134 0.20 0.31 -0.94
CA CYS A 134 0.31 -1.05 -0.41
C CYS A 134 -0.86 -1.89 -0.96
N GLN A 135 -0.96 -3.14 -0.55
CA GLN A 135 -1.89 -4.09 -1.15
C GLN A 135 -3.34 -3.94 -0.66
N ASN A 136 -3.55 -3.64 0.62
CA ASN A 136 -4.88 -3.54 1.21
C ASN A 136 -4.89 -2.61 2.44
N TRP A 137 -6.08 -2.28 2.92
CA TRP A 137 -6.26 -1.36 4.03
C TRP A 137 -5.82 -1.93 5.39
N MET A 138 -5.83 -3.27 5.58
CA MET A 138 -5.22 -3.87 6.77
C MET A 138 -3.72 -3.57 6.83
N GLN A 139 -3.01 -3.73 5.72
CA GLN A 139 -1.60 -3.37 5.62
C GLN A 139 -1.37 -1.89 5.87
N TYR A 140 -2.17 -1.01 5.26
CA TYR A 140 -2.09 0.43 5.53
C TYR A 140 -2.13 0.70 7.04
N ARG A 141 -3.14 0.17 7.75
CA ARG A 141 -3.28 0.40 9.20
C ARG A 141 -2.07 -0.14 9.98
N LEU A 142 -1.61 -1.34 9.65
CA LEU A 142 -0.43 -1.93 10.29
C LEU A 142 0.82 -1.10 10.05
N ILE A 143 1.04 -0.62 8.81
CA ILE A 143 2.18 0.26 8.47
C ILE A 143 2.15 1.52 9.34
N LYS A 144 1.00 2.19 9.46
CA LYS A 144 0.87 3.37 10.34
C LYS A 144 1.20 3.01 11.80
N MET A 145 0.65 1.92 12.33
CA MET A 145 0.95 1.45 13.70
C MET A 145 2.43 1.12 13.92
N TYR A 146 3.11 0.57 12.92
CA TYR A 146 4.55 0.32 12.95
C TYR A 146 5.35 1.62 12.93
N LEU A 147 5.00 2.57 12.06
CA LEU A 147 5.66 3.88 11.96
C LEU A 147 5.51 4.72 13.24
N GLU A 148 4.37 4.63 13.93
CA GLU A 148 4.18 5.25 15.25
C GLU A 148 5.15 4.70 16.32
N ARG A 149 5.52 3.42 16.23
CA ARG A 149 6.36 2.71 17.22
C ARG A 149 7.83 2.63 16.83
N LEU A 150 8.15 2.94 15.58
CA LEU A 150 9.50 2.95 15.02
C LEU A 150 10.40 3.91 15.79
N THR A 151 11.57 3.44 16.21
CA THR A 151 12.58 4.26 16.88
C THR A 151 13.75 4.60 15.94
N SER A 152 14.67 5.46 16.39
CA SER A 152 15.93 5.76 15.66
C SER A 152 16.85 4.53 15.50
N THR A 153 16.65 3.47 16.28
CA THR A 153 17.48 2.26 16.29
C THR A 153 16.77 1.04 15.72
N GLN A 154 15.76 1.29 14.89
CA GLN A 154 14.97 0.27 14.21
C GLN A 154 14.78 0.60 12.72
N THR A 155 14.55 -0.44 11.94
CA THR A 155 14.14 -0.36 10.54
C THR A 155 12.87 -1.18 10.35
N LEU A 156 11.84 -0.57 9.78
CA LEU A 156 10.64 -1.27 9.31
C LEU A 156 10.93 -1.88 7.95
N VAL A 157 10.70 -3.19 7.81
CA VAL A 157 10.88 -3.92 6.55
C VAL A 157 9.50 -4.25 5.95
N LEU A 158 9.30 -3.90 4.69
CA LEU A 158 8.08 -4.18 3.93
C LEU A 158 8.33 -5.01 2.69
N PHE A 159 7.48 -6.00 2.47
CA PHE A 159 7.47 -6.87 1.28
C PHE A 159 6.20 -6.62 0.48
N SER A 160 6.29 -5.88 -0.61
CA SER A 160 5.16 -5.53 -1.48
C SER A 160 3.94 -5.00 -0.72
N GLY A 161 4.19 -4.08 0.21
CA GLY A 161 3.18 -3.51 1.12
C GLY A 161 2.93 -4.30 2.40
N HIS A 162 3.34 -5.56 2.52
CA HIS A 162 3.22 -6.30 3.79
C HIS A 162 4.30 -5.84 4.78
N PRO A 163 3.94 -5.29 5.96
CA PRO A 163 4.91 -4.96 6.98
C PRO A 163 5.38 -6.25 7.68
N VAL A 164 6.61 -6.67 7.39
CA VAL A 164 7.23 -7.86 7.98
C VAL A 164 7.52 -7.63 9.46
N GLY A 165 7.97 -6.42 9.81
CA GLY A 165 8.18 -6.02 11.19
C GLY A 165 9.30 -5.01 11.39
N LEU A 166 9.58 -4.72 12.65
CA LEU A 166 10.67 -3.84 13.09
C LEU A 166 11.89 -4.68 13.47
N PHE A 167 13.03 -4.36 12.88
CA PHE A 167 14.31 -5.00 13.14
C PHE A 167 15.27 -3.98 13.72
N HIS A 168 16.15 -4.40 14.63
CA HIS A 168 17.18 -3.52 15.16
C HIS A 168 18.13 -3.06 14.03
N SER A 169 18.47 -1.79 14.02
CA SER A 169 19.43 -1.19 13.09
C SER A 169 20.15 -0.01 13.74
N PRO A 170 21.34 0.38 13.25
CA PRO A 170 22.03 1.58 13.74
C PRO A 170 21.29 2.85 13.29
N GLU A 171 21.50 3.97 14.00
CA GLU A 171 20.82 5.24 13.69
C GLU A 171 21.09 5.77 12.28
N SER A 172 22.23 5.43 11.68
CA SER A 172 22.57 5.78 10.30
C SER A 172 21.84 4.95 9.23
N ALA A 173 21.18 3.86 9.60
CA ALA A 173 20.45 3.01 8.67
C ALA A 173 19.13 3.68 8.20
N PRO A 174 18.60 3.28 7.03
CA PRO A 174 17.25 3.66 6.63
C PRO A 174 16.21 3.24 7.68
N ARG A 175 15.26 4.12 7.98
CA ARG A 175 14.15 3.83 8.90
C ARG A 175 13.10 2.89 8.30
N VAL A 176 13.02 2.84 6.97
CA VAL A 176 12.19 1.91 6.21
C VAL A 176 13.00 1.31 5.06
N ILE A 177 12.86 0.01 4.86
CA ILE A 177 13.26 -0.69 3.64
C ILE A 177 12.01 -1.35 3.07
N LEU A 178 11.69 -1.04 1.82
CA LEU A 178 10.53 -1.59 1.14
C LEU A 178 10.92 -2.16 -0.22
N THR A 179 10.28 -3.26 -0.58
CA THR A 179 10.30 -3.82 -1.93
C THR A 179 8.87 -3.82 -2.48
N ASN A 180 8.71 -3.67 -3.79
CA ASN A 180 7.41 -3.78 -4.46
C ASN A 180 7.59 -4.60 -5.73
N GLY A 181 6.77 -5.64 -5.90
CA GLY A 181 6.67 -6.34 -7.18
C GLY A 181 7.85 -7.23 -7.53
N LEU A 182 8.77 -7.50 -6.60
CA LEU A 182 9.91 -8.38 -6.88
C LEU A 182 9.44 -9.82 -7.08
N LEU A 183 9.73 -10.38 -8.26
CA LEU A 183 9.44 -11.76 -8.64
C LEU A 183 10.74 -12.48 -9.02
N ILE A 184 10.71 -13.81 -8.96
CA ILE A 184 11.78 -14.65 -9.51
C ILE A 184 11.71 -14.53 -11.03
N GLY A 185 12.84 -14.37 -11.72
CA GLY A 185 12.88 -14.01 -13.14
C GLY A 185 12.04 -14.89 -14.08
N GLU A 186 11.94 -16.20 -13.82
CA GLU A 186 11.07 -17.11 -14.59
C GLU A 186 9.57 -16.72 -14.52
N TYR A 187 9.16 -16.16 -13.39
CA TYR A 187 7.79 -15.74 -13.09
C TYR A 187 7.60 -14.22 -13.22
N ASP A 188 8.60 -13.47 -13.69
CA ASP A 188 8.51 -12.02 -13.88
C ASP A 188 7.80 -11.68 -15.19
N ASN A 189 6.52 -12.06 -15.24
CA ASN A 189 5.61 -11.83 -16.35
C ASN A 189 4.26 -11.34 -15.82
N LEU A 190 3.44 -10.76 -16.70
CA LEU A 190 2.21 -10.10 -16.31
C LEU A 190 1.16 -11.06 -15.71
N ASP A 191 1.08 -12.29 -16.23
CA ASP A 191 0.09 -13.27 -15.79
C ASP A 191 0.39 -13.74 -14.36
N ASP A 192 1.64 -14.13 -14.10
CA ASP A 192 2.10 -14.54 -12.76
C ASP A 192 2.07 -13.37 -11.78
N PHE A 193 2.43 -12.16 -12.22
CA PHE A 193 2.31 -10.96 -11.39
C PHE A 193 0.86 -10.70 -10.99
N ASN A 194 -0.08 -10.72 -11.94
CA ASN A 194 -1.50 -10.48 -11.67
C ASN A 194 -2.09 -11.55 -10.75
N ARG A 195 -1.74 -12.82 -10.95
CA ARG A 195 -2.10 -13.93 -10.08
C ARG A 195 -1.58 -13.72 -8.65
N ALA A 196 -0.31 -13.37 -8.50
CA ALA A 196 0.30 -13.04 -7.20
C ALA A 196 -0.32 -11.80 -6.55
N TRP A 197 -0.70 -10.79 -7.34
CA TRP A 197 -1.35 -9.59 -6.88
C TRP A 197 -2.75 -9.89 -6.34
N CYS A 198 -3.56 -10.65 -7.09
CA CYS A 198 -4.91 -11.04 -6.67
C CYS A 198 -4.90 -11.93 -5.42
N MET A 199 -3.87 -12.74 -5.22
CA MET A 199 -3.68 -13.57 -4.03
C MET A 199 -3.17 -12.83 -2.77
N GLY A 200 -2.86 -11.53 -2.85
CA GLY A 200 -2.31 -10.82 -1.69
C GLY A 200 -0.80 -11.03 -1.47
N CYS A 201 -0.07 -11.51 -2.48
CA CYS A 201 1.36 -11.89 -2.38
C CYS A 201 2.31 -10.85 -2.98
N SER A 202 1.85 -10.02 -3.91
CA SER A 202 2.66 -8.97 -4.55
C SER A 202 1.87 -7.67 -4.73
N SER A 203 2.54 -6.57 -5.05
CA SER A 203 1.96 -5.25 -5.29
C SER A 203 2.83 -4.48 -6.27
N TYR A 204 2.22 -3.76 -7.21
CA TYR A 204 2.96 -2.88 -8.11
C TYR A 204 3.06 -1.50 -7.46
N GLY A 205 4.25 -1.13 -6.99
CA GLY A 205 4.48 0.18 -6.36
C GLY A 205 4.81 1.28 -7.36
N GLN A 206 4.96 0.93 -8.64
CA GLN A 206 5.63 1.75 -9.64
C GLN A 206 6.89 2.43 -9.07
N MET A 207 7.10 3.74 -9.28
CA MET A 207 8.26 4.45 -8.74
C MET A 207 7.94 5.11 -7.39
N THR A 208 6.95 6.00 -7.37
CA THR A 208 6.68 6.89 -6.23
C THR A 208 5.39 6.57 -5.49
N ALA A 209 4.57 5.65 -6.00
CA ALA A 209 3.34 5.22 -5.33
C ALA A 209 3.68 4.35 -4.11
N GLY A 210 4.36 3.23 -4.35
CA GLY A 210 4.84 2.32 -3.30
C GLY A 210 6.11 2.81 -2.60
N GLY A 211 6.78 3.83 -3.14
CA GLY A 211 7.88 4.54 -2.49
C GLY A 211 7.44 5.69 -1.58
N TRP A 212 6.14 5.98 -1.52
CA TRP A 212 5.54 7.02 -0.67
C TRP A 212 6.15 8.41 -0.88
N MET A 213 6.17 8.87 -2.13
CA MET A 213 6.79 10.16 -2.48
C MET A 213 6.22 10.78 -3.76
N TYR A 214 4.96 10.49 -4.09
CA TYR A 214 4.30 11.10 -5.24
C TYR A 214 3.77 12.49 -4.86
N ILE A 215 3.99 13.48 -5.72
CA ILE A 215 3.67 14.89 -5.46
C ILE A 215 2.76 15.51 -6.53
N GLY A 216 1.97 14.66 -7.19
CA GLY A 216 1.11 15.09 -8.28
C GLY A 216 1.86 15.29 -9.61
N PRO A 217 1.23 15.99 -10.57
CA PRO A 217 1.70 16.07 -11.95
C PRO A 217 2.90 17.01 -12.16
N GLN A 218 3.33 17.77 -11.15
CA GLN A 218 4.44 18.71 -11.31
C GLN A 218 5.72 18.03 -11.82
N GLY A 219 5.99 16.79 -11.41
CA GLY A 219 7.14 16.03 -11.88
C GLY A 219 7.14 15.81 -13.39
N ILE A 220 5.99 15.42 -13.96
CA ILE A 220 5.88 15.21 -15.41
C ILE A 220 5.91 16.54 -16.17
N VAL A 221 5.28 17.60 -15.64
CA VAL A 221 5.34 18.94 -16.24
C VAL A 221 6.79 19.44 -16.36
N HIS A 222 7.56 19.32 -15.28
CA HIS A 222 8.97 19.70 -15.27
C HIS A 222 9.82 18.83 -16.22
N GLY A 223 9.57 17.53 -16.28
CA GLY A 223 10.25 16.61 -17.20
C GLY A 223 9.98 16.95 -18.67
N THR A 224 8.71 17.19 -19.03
CA THR A 224 8.30 17.56 -20.38
C THR A 224 8.89 18.91 -20.78
N TYR A 225 8.86 19.91 -19.89
CA TYR A 225 9.50 21.21 -20.12
C TYR A 225 10.98 21.05 -20.50
N ASN A 226 11.75 20.30 -19.69
CA ASN A 226 13.17 20.08 -19.97
C ASN A 226 13.39 19.30 -21.27
N THR A 227 12.52 18.33 -21.57
CA THR A 227 12.62 17.54 -22.81
C THR A 227 12.44 18.43 -24.03
N LEU A 228 11.40 19.26 -24.05
CA LEU A 228 11.12 20.16 -25.16
C LEU A 228 12.19 21.23 -25.31
N LEU A 229 12.66 21.81 -24.20
CA LEU A 229 13.74 22.80 -24.21
C LEU A 229 15.03 22.23 -24.81
N ASN A 230 15.43 21.03 -24.39
CA ASN A 230 16.64 20.38 -24.92
C ASN A 230 16.47 19.90 -26.36
N ALA A 231 15.29 19.44 -26.76
CA ALA A 231 14.99 19.13 -28.15
C ALA A 231 15.09 20.39 -29.03
N GLY A 232 14.58 21.52 -28.56
CA GLY A 232 14.70 22.82 -29.23
C GLY A 232 16.15 23.29 -29.34
N ARG A 233 16.95 23.16 -28.28
CA ARG A 233 18.40 23.44 -28.33
C ARG A 233 19.11 22.57 -29.37
N LEU A 234 18.82 21.27 -29.40
CA LEU A 234 19.48 20.31 -30.28
C LEU A 234 19.07 20.44 -31.76
N LYS A 235 17.79 20.73 -32.02
CA LYS A 235 17.21 20.65 -33.38
C LYS A 235 16.90 22.00 -34.01
N LEU A 236 16.69 23.05 -33.20
CA LEU A 236 16.20 24.35 -33.65
C LEU A 236 17.14 25.51 -33.29
N GLY A 237 18.28 25.23 -32.65
CA GLY A 237 19.26 26.26 -32.28
C GLY A 237 18.79 27.22 -31.20
N ILE A 238 17.87 26.78 -30.32
CA ILE A 238 17.49 27.58 -29.14
C ILE A 238 18.75 27.79 -28.27
N PRO A 239 19.04 29.02 -27.82
CA PRO A 239 20.18 29.29 -26.94
C PRO A 239 20.11 28.52 -25.61
N ASN A 240 21.28 28.38 -24.98
CA ASN A 240 21.38 27.81 -23.64
C ASN A 240 20.81 28.75 -22.59
#